data_AF-A0A833G0F1-F1
#
_entry.id   AF-A0A833G0F1-F1
#
_cell.length_a   1.000
_cell.length_b   1.000
_cell.length_c   1.000
_cell.angle_alpha   90.00
_cell.angle_beta   90.00
_cell.angle_gamma   90.00
#
_symmetry.space_group_name_H-M   'P 1'
#
loop_
_entity.id
_entity.type
_entity.pdbx_description
1 polymer ?
#
loop_
_entity_poly.entity_id
_entity_poly.type
_entity_poly.pdbx_seq_one_letter_code
_entity_poly.pdbx_strand_id
1 'polypeptide(L)'
;DLGHKMGTPQLFALTTPLLTTSSGAKMGKTASGAVWLDPAMMSPYDFWQYWRNTEDNDVGRFLKLYTTMPMDEVARLEALGGAEINDAKKVLATEATALLHGRTAAEQAAETARKTFEEGALAETLPTVEVGQAELQDGIGLLALMVRAGLAQSNGEARRHVQGGAVRLNDQPVSDDRRVVTPGDLSAEGVAKISVGKKKHILVRPA
;
A
#
# COMPACT_ATOMS: atom_id res chain seq x y z
N ASP A 1 -1.01 -37.15 34.13
CA ASP A 1 -1.71 -38.32 34.72
C ASP A 1 -1.47 -39.63 33.99
N LEU A 2 -1.85 -39.76 32.71
CA LEU A 2 -1.68 -41.02 31.98
C LEU A 2 -0.21 -41.49 31.94
N GLY A 3 0.73 -40.59 31.60
CA GLY A 3 2.16 -40.92 31.59
C GLY A 3 2.67 -41.44 32.94
N HIS A 4 2.25 -40.80 34.03
CA HIS A 4 2.59 -41.27 35.38
C HIS A 4 2.03 -42.68 35.66
N LYS A 5 0.77 -42.95 35.31
CA LYS A 5 0.15 -44.29 35.44
C LYS A 5 0.85 -45.36 34.59
N MET A 6 1.47 -44.95 33.48
CA MET A 6 2.21 -45.85 32.58
C MET A 6 3.70 -45.99 32.93
N GLY A 7 4.18 -45.36 34.02
CA GLY A 7 5.58 -45.42 34.43
C GLY A 7 6.54 -44.63 33.53
N THR A 8 6.05 -43.63 32.77
CA THR A 8 6.93 -42.76 31.98
C THR A 8 7.74 -41.83 32.90
N PRO A 9 8.87 -41.27 32.42
CA PRO A 9 9.53 -40.13 33.07
C PRO A 9 8.55 -38.96 33.31
N GLN A 10 8.90 -38.08 34.24
CA GLN A 10 8.09 -36.90 34.56
C GLN A 10 7.87 -36.03 33.32
N LEU A 11 6.61 -35.74 33.04
CA LEU A 11 6.19 -34.88 31.93
C LEU A 11 5.72 -33.52 32.46
N PHE A 12 5.94 -32.48 31.67
CA PHE A 12 5.49 -31.12 31.93
C PHE A 12 4.54 -30.66 30.83
N ALA A 13 3.61 -29.78 31.17
CA ALA A 13 2.71 -29.15 30.22
C ALA A 13 2.87 -27.63 30.30
N LEU A 14 2.97 -27.01 29.13
CA LEU A 14 2.92 -25.56 28.96
C LEU A 14 1.77 -25.26 28.00
N THR A 15 0.94 -24.29 28.36
CA THR A 15 -0.17 -23.82 27.53
C THR A 15 0.07 -22.38 27.11
N THR A 16 -0.51 -22.00 25.98
CA THR A 16 -0.59 -20.62 25.54
C THR A 16 -2.02 -20.12 25.68
N PRO A 17 -2.23 -18.83 26.01
CA PRO A 17 -3.57 -18.27 26.04
C PRO A 17 -4.17 -18.23 24.64
N LEU A 18 -5.50 -18.31 24.56
CA LEU A 18 -6.20 -17.97 23.32
C LEU A 18 -5.97 -16.50 23.01
N LEU A 19 -5.63 -16.21 21.76
CA LEU A 19 -5.25 -14.87 21.34
C LEU A 19 -6.48 -14.08 20.91
N THR A 20 -6.68 -12.93 21.56
CA THR A 20 -7.65 -11.91 21.20
C THR A 20 -6.92 -10.64 20.78
N THR A 21 -7.59 -9.76 20.04
CA THR A 21 -7.16 -8.36 19.83
C THR A 21 -7.43 -7.53 21.08
N SER A 22 -6.89 -6.31 21.13
CA SER A 22 -7.14 -5.35 22.22
C SER A 22 -8.61 -4.96 22.33
N SER A 23 -9.34 -4.99 21.21
CA SER A 23 -10.79 -4.83 21.13
C SER A 23 -11.60 -6.06 21.59
N GLY A 24 -10.96 -7.17 21.95
CA GLY A 24 -11.60 -8.40 22.42
C GLY A 24 -12.08 -9.34 21.31
N ALA A 25 -11.81 -9.02 20.04
CA ALA A 25 -12.13 -9.91 18.93
C ALA A 25 -11.21 -11.13 18.93
N LYS A 26 -11.74 -12.30 18.54
CA LYS A 26 -10.91 -13.50 18.36
C LYS A 26 -10.05 -13.35 17.11
N MET A 27 -8.75 -13.53 17.28
CA MET A 27 -7.81 -13.57 16.16
C MET A 27 -8.19 -14.68 15.17
N GLY A 28 -8.15 -14.39 13.88
CA GLY A 28 -8.50 -15.34 12.83
C GLY A 28 -10.00 -15.47 12.50
N LYS A 29 -10.88 -14.67 13.11
CA LYS A 29 -12.27 -14.48 12.66
C LYS A 29 -12.44 -13.07 12.13
N THR A 30 -11.96 -12.83 10.92
CA THR A 30 -12.20 -11.56 10.23
C THR A 30 -13.65 -11.52 9.73
N ALA A 31 -14.15 -10.33 9.40
CA ALA A 31 -15.44 -10.18 8.68
C ALA A 31 -15.47 -11.00 7.37
N SER A 32 -14.29 -11.26 6.79
CA SER A 32 -14.07 -12.00 5.56
C SER A 32 -13.83 -13.51 5.77
N GLY A 33 -13.85 -14.01 7.01
CA GLY A 33 -13.59 -15.41 7.34
C GLY A 33 -12.24 -15.67 8.01
N ALA A 34 -11.71 -16.88 7.79
CA ALA A 34 -10.48 -17.35 8.42
C ALA A 34 -9.23 -16.72 7.77
N VAL A 35 -8.17 -16.54 8.56
CA VAL A 35 -6.83 -16.20 8.05
C VAL A 35 -6.14 -17.50 7.67
N TRP A 36 -6.03 -17.76 6.37
CA TRP A 36 -5.45 -18.98 5.85
C TRP A 36 -3.93 -18.87 5.70
N LEU A 37 -3.24 -19.99 5.94
CA LEU A 37 -1.79 -20.08 5.75
C LEU A 37 -1.42 -20.53 4.32
N ASP A 38 -2.36 -21.15 3.62
CA ASP A 38 -2.19 -21.62 2.25
C ASP A 38 -2.30 -20.42 1.27
N PRO A 39 -1.25 -20.14 0.46
CA PRO A 39 -1.27 -19.03 -0.48
C PRO A 39 -2.35 -19.14 -1.57
N ALA A 40 -2.91 -20.33 -1.81
CA ALA A 40 -4.02 -20.52 -2.73
C ALA A 40 -5.37 -20.07 -2.13
N MET A 41 -5.49 -20.01 -0.80
CA MET A 41 -6.70 -19.56 -0.10
C MET A 41 -6.61 -18.12 0.39
N MET A 42 -5.40 -17.66 0.73
CA MET A 42 -5.14 -16.27 1.10
C MET A 42 -3.78 -15.89 0.53
N SER A 43 -3.77 -14.94 -0.42
CA SER A 43 -2.53 -14.56 -1.08
C SER A 43 -1.52 -13.98 -0.08
N PRO A 44 -0.20 -14.05 -0.35
CA PRO A 44 0.80 -13.41 0.51
C PRO A 44 0.55 -11.91 0.71
N TYR A 45 -0.03 -11.24 -0.29
CA TYR A 45 -0.43 -9.83 -0.19
C TYR A 45 -1.58 -9.63 0.80
N ASP A 46 -2.64 -10.44 0.71
CA ASP A 46 -3.77 -10.34 1.64
C ASP A 46 -3.35 -10.70 3.06
N PHE A 47 -2.48 -11.71 3.21
CA PHE A 47 -1.89 -12.08 4.50
C PHE A 47 -1.06 -10.94 5.09
N TRP A 48 -0.23 -10.29 4.27
CA TRP A 48 0.51 -9.10 4.68
C TRP A 48 -0.44 -7.97 5.09
N GLN A 49 -1.53 -7.73 4.33
CA GLN A 49 -2.51 -6.69 4.64
C GLN A 49 -3.28 -6.97 5.93
N TYR A 50 -3.58 -8.24 6.24
CA TYR A 50 -4.16 -8.62 7.53
C TYR A 50 -3.30 -8.12 8.70
N TRP A 51 -1.99 -8.38 8.65
CA TRP A 51 -1.06 -7.90 9.67
C TRP A 51 -0.86 -6.40 9.65
N ARG A 52 -0.85 -5.77 8.47
CA ARG A 52 -0.74 -4.31 8.32
C ARG A 52 -1.89 -3.57 8.99
N ASN A 53 -3.06 -4.20 9.06
CA ASN A 53 -4.27 -3.67 9.68
C ASN A 53 -4.40 -3.97 11.18
N THR A 54 -3.35 -4.51 11.81
CA THR A 54 -3.28 -4.70 13.26
C THR A 54 -3.57 -3.40 14.00
N GLU A 55 -4.33 -3.48 15.09
CA GLU A 55 -4.58 -2.35 16.01
C GLU A 55 -3.29 -1.87 16.66
N ASP A 56 -3.12 -0.57 16.85
CA ASP A 56 -1.90 0.04 17.41
C ASP A 56 -1.45 -0.64 18.72
N ASN A 57 -2.40 -0.89 19.62
CA ASN A 57 -2.16 -1.51 20.93
C ASN A 57 -1.69 -2.97 20.85
N ASP A 58 -1.86 -3.63 19.70
CA ASP A 58 -1.51 -5.04 19.52
C ASP A 58 -0.17 -5.24 18.81
N VAL A 59 0.36 -4.21 18.15
CA VAL A 59 1.57 -4.34 17.30
C VAL A 59 2.76 -4.88 18.08
N GLY A 60 3.09 -4.28 19.22
CA GLY A 60 4.21 -4.71 20.06
C GLY A 60 4.05 -6.15 20.56
N ARG A 61 2.84 -6.52 20.99
CA ARG A 61 2.53 -7.88 21.43
C ARG A 61 2.62 -8.89 20.28
N PHE A 62 2.15 -8.54 19.08
CA PHE A 62 2.18 -9.42 17.92
C PHE A 62 3.58 -9.58 17.35
N LEU A 63 4.42 -8.55 17.39
CA LEU A 63 5.85 -8.67 17.08
C LEU A 63 6.51 -9.75 17.95
N LYS A 64 6.20 -9.80 19.25
CA LYS A 64 6.74 -10.82 20.20
C LYS A 64 6.23 -12.23 19.91
N LEU A 65 5.00 -12.37 19.43
CA LEU A 65 4.33 -13.66 19.28
C LEU A 65 4.50 -14.29 17.89
N TYR A 66 4.61 -13.48 16.85
CA TYR A 66 4.47 -13.91 15.45
C TYR A 66 5.68 -13.62 14.57
N THR A 67 6.79 -13.22 15.18
CA THR A 67 8.06 -13.01 14.47
C THR A 67 9.20 -13.69 15.20
N THR A 68 10.35 -13.78 14.53
CA THR A 68 11.62 -14.24 15.10
C THR A 68 12.58 -13.09 15.37
N MET A 69 12.05 -11.87 15.50
CA MET A 69 12.86 -10.67 15.70
C MET A 69 13.55 -10.66 17.06
N PRO A 70 14.77 -10.08 17.15
CA PRO A 70 15.41 -9.78 18.43
C PRO A 70 14.52 -8.89 19.32
N MET A 71 14.44 -9.22 20.62
CA MET A 71 13.53 -8.56 21.56
C MET A 71 13.87 -7.08 21.82
N ASP A 72 15.12 -6.68 21.64
CA ASP A 72 15.57 -5.29 21.66
C ASP A 72 14.99 -4.49 20.48
N GLU A 73 14.95 -5.07 19.29
CA GLU A 73 14.32 -4.44 18.12
C GLU A 73 12.80 -4.37 18.28
N VAL A 74 12.19 -5.41 18.85
CA VAL A 74 10.76 -5.40 19.19
C VAL A 74 10.45 -4.27 20.19
N ALA A 75 11.28 -4.10 21.23
CA ALA A 75 11.10 -3.02 22.20
C ALA A 75 11.25 -1.63 21.56
N ARG A 76 12.19 -1.48 20.61
CA ARG A 76 12.37 -0.24 19.85
C ARG A 76 11.11 0.10 19.02
N LEU A 77 10.54 -0.88 18.34
CA LEU A 77 9.35 -0.70 17.50
C LEU A 77 8.07 -0.50 18.34
N GLU A 78 7.94 -1.19 19.46
CA GLU A 78 6.83 -1.03 20.41
C GLU A 78 6.79 0.37 21.05
N ALA A 79 7.93 1.05 21.15
CA ALA A 79 8.02 2.42 21.64
C ALA A 79 7.55 3.48 20.62
N LEU A 80 7.34 3.10 19.35
CA LEU A 80 6.87 4.03 18.31
C LEU A 80 5.39 4.37 18.53
N GLY A 81 5.06 5.65 18.40
CA GLY A 81 3.69 6.17 18.57
C GLY A 81 3.32 7.22 17.53
N GLY A 82 2.07 7.68 17.56
CA GLY A 82 1.58 8.67 16.61
C GLY A 82 1.69 8.18 15.16
N ALA A 83 2.27 8.99 14.26
CA ALA A 83 2.41 8.60 12.86
C ALA A 83 3.43 7.47 12.65
N GLU A 84 4.44 7.36 13.52
CA GLU A 84 5.57 6.42 13.40
C GLU A 84 5.16 4.96 13.65
N ILE A 85 4.03 4.71 14.31
CA ILE A 85 3.51 3.35 14.53
C ILE A 85 3.21 2.62 13.22
N ASN A 86 2.98 3.36 12.12
CA ASN A 86 2.81 2.77 10.80
C ASN A 86 4.04 2.01 10.33
N ASP A 87 5.24 2.42 10.77
CA ASP A 87 6.46 1.70 10.42
C ASP A 87 6.57 0.39 11.20
N ALA A 88 6.19 0.39 12.49
CA ALA A 88 6.08 -0.84 13.27
C ALA A 88 5.06 -1.83 12.65
N LYS A 89 3.92 -1.34 12.15
CA LYS A 89 2.93 -2.17 11.45
C LYS A 89 3.46 -2.76 10.15
N LYS A 90 4.20 -2.00 9.35
CA LYS A 90 4.85 -2.51 8.12
C LYS A 90 5.88 -3.58 8.45
N VAL A 91 6.65 -3.41 9.52
CA VAL A 91 7.62 -4.41 9.98
C VAL A 91 6.91 -5.67 10.42
N LEU A 92 5.89 -5.57 11.28
CA LEU A 92 5.08 -6.72 11.71
C LEU A 92 4.53 -7.49 10.50
N ALA A 93 3.92 -6.78 9.55
CA ALA A 93 3.35 -7.39 8.36
C ALA A 93 4.40 -8.10 7.50
N THR A 94 5.56 -7.47 7.32
CA THR A 94 6.64 -8.03 6.52
C THR A 94 7.25 -9.26 7.20
N GLU A 95 7.53 -9.21 8.49
CA GLU A 95 8.16 -10.33 9.21
C GLU A 95 7.21 -11.51 9.39
N ALA A 96 5.94 -11.27 9.72
CA ALA A 96 4.95 -12.34 9.83
C ALA A 96 4.72 -13.03 8.46
N THR A 97 4.64 -12.25 7.38
CA THR A 97 4.55 -12.79 6.01
C THR A 97 5.81 -13.53 5.61
N ALA A 98 7.00 -13.03 5.97
CA ALA A 98 8.27 -13.66 5.65
C ALA A 98 8.44 -15.00 6.36
N LEU A 99 7.96 -15.10 7.60
CA LEU A 99 7.99 -16.34 8.38
C LEU A 99 7.19 -17.46 7.71
N LEU A 100 6.06 -17.13 7.09
CA LEU A 100 5.15 -18.10 6.48
C LEU A 100 5.44 -18.36 4.99
N HIS A 101 5.56 -17.29 4.20
CA HIS A 101 5.65 -17.34 2.74
C HIS A 101 7.05 -17.08 2.19
N GLY A 102 8.03 -16.80 3.06
CA GLY A 102 9.40 -16.47 2.69
C GLY A 102 9.61 -14.98 2.42
N ARG A 103 10.88 -14.55 2.56
CA ARG A 103 11.29 -13.14 2.47
C ARG A 103 10.87 -12.46 1.17
N THR A 104 11.10 -13.12 0.03
CA THR A 104 10.80 -12.56 -1.29
C THR A 104 9.32 -12.24 -1.47
N ALA A 105 8.42 -13.14 -1.06
CA ALA A 105 6.98 -12.90 -1.15
C ALA A 105 6.52 -11.76 -0.24
N ALA A 106 7.12 -11.65 0.96
CA ALA A 106 6.83 -10.57 1.88
C ALA A 106 7.25 -9.19 1.36
N GLU A 107 8.44 -9.10 0.76
CA GLU A 107 8.93 -7.86 0.13
C GLU A 107 8.07 -7.46 -1.07
N GLN A 108 7.65 -8.42 -1.90
CA GLN A 108 6.73 -8.17 -3.00
C GLN A 108 5.37 -7.66 -2.50
N ALA A 109 4.83 -8.26 -1.44
CA ALA A 109 3.59 -7.81 -0.81
C ALA A 109 3.71 -6.38 -0.24
N ALA A 110 4.80 -6.09 0.47
CA ALA A 110 5.07 -4.76 1.03
C ALA A 110 5.21 -3.70 -0.08
N GLU A 111 5.91 -4.02 -1.16
CA GLU A 111 6.08 -3.11 -2.30
C GLU A 111 4.76 -2.89 -3.04
N THR A 112 3.94 -3.93 -3.19
CA THR A 112 2.60 -3.82 -3.77
C THR A 112 1.74 -2.88 -2.91
N ALA A 113 1.73 -3.07 -1.58
CA ALA A 113 0.98 -2.21 -0.67
C ALA A 113 1.47 -0.74 -0.70
N ARG A 114 2.78 -0.51 -0.83
CA ARG A 114 3.36 0.82 -0.99
C ARG A 114 2.85 1.50 -2.25
N LYS A 115 2.92 0.80 -3.39
CA LYS A 115 2.42 1.29 -4.69
C LYS A 115 0.93 1.57 -4.64
N THR A 116 0.11 0.62 -4.18
CA THR A 116 -1.35 0.80 -4.06
C THR A 116 -1.73 1.96 -3.14
N PHE A 117 -0.99 2.21 -2.06
CA PHE A 117 -1.25 3.36 -1.20
C PHE A 117 -0.83 4.67 -1.85
N GLU A 118 0.33 4.74 -2.52
CA GLU A 118 0.77 5.93 -3.26
C GLU A 118 -0.18 6.24 -4.42
N GLU A 119 -0.56 5.23 -5.19
CA GLU A 119 -1.50 5.31 -6.31
C GLU A 119 -2.93 5.63 -5.83
N GLY A 120 -3.40 4.98 -4.76
CA GLY A 120 -4.72 5.18 -4.17
C GLY A 120 -4.87 6.54 -3.50
N ALA A 121 -3.85 7.01 -2.78
CA ALA A 121 -3.83 8.37 -2.24
C ALA A 121 -3.81 9.42 -3.35
N LEU A 122 -3.10 9.17 -4.45
CA LEU A 122 -3.15 10.03 -5.64
C LEU A 122 -4.53 9.95 -6.33
N ALA A 123 -5.18 8.78 -6.36
CA ALA A 123 -6.46 8.55 -7.03
C ALA A 123 -7.66 9.12 -6.28
N GLU A 124 -7.74 8.96 -4.97
CA GLU A 124 -8.91 9.38 -4.19
C GLU A 124 -8.88 10.87 -3.83
N THR A 125 -7.71 11.49 -3.77
CA THR A 125 -7.59 12.90 -3.33
C THR A 125 -7.44 13.90 -4.46
N LEU A 126 -7.08 13.45 -5.67
CA LEU A 126 -6.88 14.35 -6.80
C LEU A 126 -8.14 14.43 -7.66
N PRO A 127 -8.50 15.65 -8.12
CA PRO A 127 -9.50 15.78 -9.16
C PRO A 127 -9.15 14.88 -10.35
N THR A 128 -10.15 14.29 -10.99
CA THR A 128 -9.96 13.33 -12.09
C THR A 128 -10.76 13.80 -13.30
N VAL A 129 -10.18 13.66 -14.49
CA VAL A 129 -10.82 13.95 -15.78
C VAL A 129 -10.84 12.70 -16.65
N GLU A 130 -12.00 12.45 -17.23
CA GLU A 130 -12.23 11.38 -18.18
C GLU A 130 -12.02 11.87 -19.62
N VAL A 131 -11.29 11.09 -20.41
CA VAL A 131 -10.97 11.34 -21.82
C VAL A 131 -11.48 10.17 -22.65
N GLY A 132 -12.11 10.43 -23.80
CA GLY A 132 -12.64 9.36 -24.63
C GLY A 132 -11.54 8.41 -25.08
N GLN A 133 -11.79 7.10 -25.07
CA GLN A 133 -10.77 6.10 -25.39
C GLN A 133 -10.14 6.30 -26.78
N ALA A 134 -10.94 6.69 -27.78
CA ALA A 134 -10.46 7.02 -29.12
C ALA A 134 -9.58 8.28 -29.13
N GLU A 135 -9.98 9.33 -28.40
CA GLU A 135 -9.22 10.58 -28.27
C GLU A 135 -7.85 10.35 -27.61
N LEU A 136 -7.81 9.44 -26.63
CA LEU A 136 -6.57 9.05 -25.98
C LEU A 136 -5.67 8.23 -26.93
N GLN A 137 -6.25 7.31 -27.73
CA GLN A 137 -5.50 6.53 -28.72
C GLN A 137 -4.88 7.40 -29.82
N ASP A 138 -5.61 8.40 -30.32
CA ASP A 138 -5.11 9.35 -31.32
C ASP A 138 -4.05 10.31 -30.75
N GLY A 139 -3.98 10.42 -29.43
CA GLY A 139 -3.07 11.27 -28.69
C GLY A 139 -3.65 12.67 -28.48
N ILE A 140 -3.90 13.01 -27.22
CA ILE A 140 -4.47 14.32 -26.85
C ILE A 140 -3.37 15.32 -26.51
N GLY A 141 -3.41 16.53 -27.08
CA GLY A 141 -2.42 17.57 -26.77
C GLY A 141 -2.40 17.95 -25.29
N LEU A 142 -1.22 17.92 -24.65
CA LEU A 142 -1.05 18.19 -23.21
C LEU A 142 -1.62 19.55 -22.79
N LEU A 143 -1.41 20.60 -23.60
CA LEU A 143 -1.92 21.94 -23.28
C LEU A 143 -3.45 21.98 -23.22
N ALA A 144 -4.11 21.36 -24.21
CA ALA A 144 -5.57 21.30 -24.26
C ALA A 144 -6.12 20.48 -23.09
N LEU A 145 -5.46 19.36 -22.77
CA LEU A 145 -5.80 18.52 -21.63
C LEU A 145 -5.63 19.27 -20.30
N MET A 146 -4.57 20.07 -20.13
CA MET A 146 -4.39 20.92 -18.94
C MET A 146 -5.52 21.96 -18.77
N VAL A 147 -6.01 22.53 -19.86
CA VAL A 147 -7.14 23.47 -19.82
C VAL A 147 -8.45 22.74 -19.51
N ARG A 148 -8.71 21.61 -20.18
CA ARG A 148 -9.86 20.74 -19.90
C ARG A 148 -9.88 20.26 -18.45
N ALA A 149 -8.70 20.01 -17.90
CA ALA A 149 -8.46 19.66 -16.51
C ALA A 149 -8.58 20.81 -15.51
N GLY A 150 -8.77 22.06 -15.95
CA GLY A 150 -8.78 23.21 -15.06
C GLY A 150 -7.43 23.51 -14.40
N LEU A 151 -6.34 22.92 -14.88
CA LEU A 151 -4.97 23.21 -14.42
C LEU A 151 -4.48 24.58 -14.94
N ALA A 152 -5.01 25.04 -16.07
CA ALA A 152 -4.76 26.35 -16.68
C ALA A 152 -6.06 26.94 -17.26
N GLN A 153 -6.17 28.28 -17.33
CA GLN A 153 -7.34 28.98 -17.89
C GLN A 153 -7.29 29.06 -19.43
N SER A 154 -6.12 28.89 -20.04
CA SER A 154 -5.94 28.93 -21.50
C SER A 154 -4.73 28.13 -21.97
N ASN A 155 -4.70 27.74 -23.24
CA ASN A 155 -3.55 27.06 -23.84
C ASN A 155 -2.28 27.93 -23.79
N GLY A 156 -2.41 29.26 -23.84
CA GLY A 156 -1.29 30.19 -23.70
C GLY A 156 -0.72 30.24 -22.27
N GLU A 157 -1.55 30.02 -21.24
CA GLU A 157 -1.08 29.85 -19.86
C GLU A 157 -0.44 28.47 -19.66
N ALA A 158 -1.06 27.40 -20.15
CA ALA A 158 -0.51 26.06 -20.10
C ALA A 158 0.89 26.01 -20.75
N ARG A 159 1.07 26.64 -21.91
CA ARG A 159 2.36 26.74 -22.60
C ARG A 159 3.41 27.45 -21.74
N ARG A 160 3.05 28.55 -21.09
CA ARG A 160 3.95 29.26 -20.17
C ARG A 160 4.36 28.40 -18.98
N HIS A 161 3.47 27.56 -18.45
CA HIS A 161 3.81 26.61 -17.40
C HIS A 161 4.81 25.54 -17.88
N VAL A 162 4.63 25.00 -19.09
CA VAL A 162 5.58 24.04 -19.68
C VAL A 162 6.95 24.69 -19.89
N GLN A 163 7.00 25.85 -20.55
CA GLN A 163 8.23 26.59 -20.81
C GLN A 163 8.94 27.03 -19.52
N GLY A 164 8.17 27.30 -18.46
CA GLY A 164 8.69 27.60 -17.13
C GLY A 164 9.11 26.37 -16.31
N GLY A 165 9.05 25.15 -16.87
CA GLY A 165 9.43 23.91 -16.19
C GLY A 165 8.51 23.50 -15.03
N ALA A 166 7.29 24.05 -14.99
CA ALA A 166 6.34 23.81 -13.90
C ALA A 166 5.50 22.55 -14.11
N VAL A 167 5.48 22.00 -15.33
CA VAL A 167 4.59 20.88 -15.70
C VAL A 167 5.31 19.55 -15.58
N ARG A 168 4.64 18.57 -14.96
CA ARG A 168 5.08 17.18 -14.92
C ARG A 168 3.97 16.24 -15.39
N LEU A 169 4.36 15.18 -16.09
CA LEU A 169 3.53 14.04 -16.46
C LEU A 169 4.11 12.80 -15.77
N ASN A 170 3.32 12.11 -14.95
CA ASN A 170 3.77 10.98 -14.13
C ASN A 170 5.07 11.29 -13.37
N ASP A 171 5.10 12.45 -12.72
CA ASP A 171 6.24 13.01 -11.97
C ASP A 171 7.50 13.34 -12.79
N GLN A 172 7.50 13.08 -14.11
CA GLN A 172 8.56 13.45 -15.03
C GLN A 172 8.35 14.86 -15.58
N PRO A 173 9.39 15.71 -15.62
CA PRO A 173 9.28 17.07 -16.16
C PRO A 173 8.97 17.05 -17.66
N VAL A 174 8.08 17.94 -18.09
CA VAL A 174 7.74 18.13 -19.50
C VAL A 174 8.28 19.48 -19.98
N SER A 175 9.10 19.45 -21.02
CA SER A 175 9.67 20.66 -21.65
C SER A 175 9.11 20.94 -23.04
N ASP A 176 8.50 19.95 -23.69
CA ASP A 176 7.89 20.08 -25.02
C ASP A 176 6.41 20.47 -24.89
N ASP A 177 6.06 21.67 -25.34
CA ASP A 177 4.69 22.19 -25.32
C ASP A 177 3.80 21.57 -26.41
N ARG A 178 4.36 20.75 -27.30
CA ARG A 178 3.65 19.93 -28.28
C ARG A 178 3.45 18.49 -27.83
N ARG A 179 3.87 18.13 -26.61
CA ARG A 179 3.66 16.78 -26.07
C ARG A 179 2.18 16.40 -26.12
N VAL A 180 1.90 15.22 -26.65
CA VAL A 180 0.57 14.58 -26.58
C VAL A 180 0.53 13.62 -25.38
N VAL A 181 -0.64 13.24 -24.88
CA VAL A 181 -0.81 12.16 -23.89
C VAL A 181 -1.49 11.00 -24.61
N THR A 182 -0.94 9.80 -24.44
CA THR A 182 -1.33 8.57 -25.16
C THR A 182 -1.63 7.45 -24.16
N PRO A 183 -2.16 6.29 -24.60
CA PRO A 183 -2.37 5.16 -23.68
C PRO A 183 -1.06 4.64 -23.07
N GLY A 184 0.09 4.84 -23.75
CA GLY A 184 1.40 4.49 -23.20
C GLY A 184 1.87 5.37 -22.04
N ASP A 185 1.16 6.47 -21.79
CA ASP A 185 1.39 7.35 -20.64
C ASP A 185 0.51 6.98 -19.44
N LEU A 186 -0.40 6.02 -19.59
CA LEU A 186 -1.18 5.50 -18.47
C LEU A 186 -0.29 4.60 -17.60
N SER A 187 -0.45 4.71 -16.29
CA SER A 187 0.10 3.77 -15.31
C SER A 187 -0.57 2.39 -15.43
N ALA A 188 -0.12 1.44 -14.62
CA ALA A 188 -0.73 0.11 -14.56
C ALA A 188 -2.20 0.17 -14.09
N GLU A 189 -2.58 1.23 -13.39
CA GLU A 189 -3.96 1.52 -12.95
C GLU A 189 -4.82 2.21 -14.02
N GLY A 190 -4.27 2.44 -15.22
CA GLY A 190 -5.01 3.04 -16.33
C GLY A 190 -5.19 4.56 -16.20
N VAL A 191 -4.35 5.25 -15.42
CA VAL A 191 -4.43 6.71 -15.23
C VAL A 191 -3.09 7.40 -15.55
N ALA A 192 -3.14 8.65 -15.99
CA ALA A 192 -1.96 9.51 -16.13
C ALA A 192 -2.08 10.71 -15.18
N LYS A 193 -1.01 11.03 -14.44
CA LYS A 193 -0.98 12.16 -13.51
C LYS A 193 -0.36 13.39 -14.16
N ILE A 194 -1.08 14.51 -14.20
CA ILE A 194 -0.57 15.80 -14.64
C ILE A 194 -0.44 16.73 -13.43
N SER A 195 0.74 17.33 -13.27
CA SER A 195 1.03 18.26 -12.18
C SER A 195 1.49 19.62 -12.71
N VAL A 196 1.02 20.70 -12.09
CA VAL A 196 1.51 22.07 -12.30
C VAL A 196 2.03 22.62 -10.97
N GLY A 197 3.35 22.73 -10.86
CA GLY A 197 4.02 23.08 -9.61
C GLY A 197 3.79 22.02 -8.52
N LYS A 198 3.74 22.48 -7.26
CA LYS A 198 3.67 21.61 -6.06
C LYS A 198 2.26 21.36 -5.51
N LYS A 199 1.24 22.04 -6.03
CA LYS A 199 -0.10 22.08 -5.42
C LYS A 199 -1.24 21.65 -6.34
N LYS A 200 -1.07 21.79 -7.66
CA LYS A 200 -2.11 21.45 -8.63
C LYS A 200 -1.77 20.12 -9.27
N HIS A 201 -2.55 19.10 -8.96
CA HIS A 201 -2.39 17.77 -9.53
C HIS A 201 -3.75 17.28 -9.99
N ILE A 202 -3.77 16.57 -11.12
CA ILE A 202 -4.98 15.95 -11.65
C ILE A 202 -4.64 14.57 -12.20
N LEU A 203 -5.63 13.70 -12.21
CA LEU A 203 -5.56 12.44 -12.94
C LEU A 203 -6.36 12.50 -14.22
N VAL A 204 -5.87 11.78 -15.23
CA VAL A 204 -6.47 11.61 -16.53
C VAL A 204 -6.69 10.13 -16.74
N ARG A 205 -7.91 9.72 -17.06
CA ARG A 205 -8.24 8.31 -17.30
C ARG A 205 -9.12 8.16 -18.55
N PRO A 206 -9.08 7.02 -19.24
CA PRO A 206 -10.05 6.72 -20.28
C PRO A 206 -11.47 6.67 -19.68
N ALA A 207 -12.43 7.25 -20.38
CA ALA A 207 -13.86 7.14 -20.11
C ALA A 207 -14.39 5.75 -20.43
#